data_AF-A0A6G3XZD2-F1
#
_entry.id   AF-A0A6G3XZD2-F1
#
_cell.length_a   1.000
_cell.length_b   1.000
_cell.length_c   1.000
_cell.angle_alpha   90.00
_cell.angle_beta   90.00
_cell.angle_gamma   90.00
#
_symmetry.space_group_name_H-M   'P 1'
#
loop_
_entity.id
_entity.type
_entity.pdbx_description
1 polymer ?
#
loop_
_entity_poly.entity_id
_entity_poly.type
_entity_poly.pdbx_seq_one_letter_code
_entity_poly.pdbx_strand_id
1 'polypeptide(L)'
;MILALSGCSSPWGCTDTTAERGTAGVEVQVEDTSGRPLGVTAEIVDWRLEPHPQVPSEGDRVHFHYRFDGADGTSGPAVDACAVDERRLALGCQTLYSSEAFGPGGDRTGDEWLAVEHPRQVAGVLLIPNDQSYDRRTCEQDVKDGGGLHPPEPAARGDQL
;
A
#
# COMPACT_ATOMS: atom_id res chain seq x y z
N MET A 1 52.86 -7.57 31.39
CA MET A 1 52.69 -8.11 30.03
C MET A 1 51.20 -7.97 29.71
N ILE A 2 50.87 -7.05 28.80
CA ILE A 2 49.50 -6.70 28.43
C ILE A 2 49.05 -7.71 27.37
N LEU A 3 48.05 -8.53 27.68
CA LEU A 3 47.36 -9.36 26.69
C LEU A 3 46.05 -8.65 26.33
N ALA A 4 46.12 -7.80 25.31
CA ALA A 4 44.95 -7.31 24.61
C ALA A 4 44.47 -8.42 23.67
N LEU A 5 43.31 -9.00 23.93
CA LEU A 5 42.60 -9.86 22.98
C LEU A 5 41.73 -8.98 22.09
N SER A 6 42.33 -8.57 20.98
CA SER A 6 41.66 -7.96 19.84
C SER A 6 40.93 -9.02 19.01
N GLY A 7 39.62 -8.81 18.82
CA GLY A 7 38.98 -8.90 17.50
C GLY A 7 38.51 -10.27 17.01
N CYS A 8 37.19 -10.47 17.04
CA CYS A 8 36.41 -11.07 15.94
C CYS A 8 34.94 -10.59 16.08
N SER A 9 34.68 -9.30 15.93
CA SER A 9 33.35 -8.81 15.58
C SER A 9 33.18 -9.02 14.07
N SER A 10 32.50 -10.10 13.70
CA SER A 10 32.07 -10.29 12.32
C SER A 10 31.04 -9.19 12.01
N PRO A 11 31.14 -8.49 10.85
CA PRO A 11 30.14 -7.51 10.47
C PRO A 11 28.93 -8.30 9.96
N TRP A 12 28.11 -8.81 10.89
CA TRP A 12 26.74 -9.21 10.56
C TRP A 12 25.94 -7.93 10.39
N GLY A 13 26.26 -7.20 9.31
CA GLY A 13 25.47 -6.07 8.85
C GLY A 13 24.15 -6.61 8.36
N CYS A 14 23.09 -6.38 9.13
CA CYS A 14 21.72 -6.50 8.69
C CYS A 14 21.57 -5.72 7.37
N THR A 15 21.18 -6.39 6.28
CA THR A 15 20.86 -5.72 5.02
C THR A 15 19.34 -5.60 4.97
N ASP A 16 18.87 -4.38 5.11
CA ASP A 16 17.47 -4.00 4.88
C ASP A 16 17.30 -3.70 3.38
N THR A 17 16.26 -4.26 2.76
CA THR A 17 15.94 -4.03 1.35
C THR A 17 14.44 -3.84 1.17
N THR A 18 14.12 -2.97 0.23
CA THR A 18 12.76 -2.71 -0.19
C THR A 18 12.44 -3.55 -1.43
N ALA A 19 11.28 -4.19 -1.45
CA ALA A 19 10.79 -4.92 -2.62
C ALA A 19 10.51 -3.96 -3.78
N GLU A 20 10.53 -4.50 -5.00
CA GLU A 20 10.10 -3.75 -6.17
C GLU A 20 8.57 -3.62 -6.18
N ARG A 21 8.11 -2.46 -6.68
CA ARG A 21 6.69 -2.20 -6.87
C ARG A 21 6.14 -3.08 -8.01
N GLY A 22 5.05 -3.78 -7.74
CA GLY A 22 4.33 -4.56 -8.72
C GLY A 22 3.54 -3.66 -9.68
N THR A 23 3.02 -4.27 -10.75
CA THR A 23 2.28 -3.52 -11.79
C THR A 23 0.90 -3.12 -11.27
N ALA A 24 0.59 -1.82 -11.35
CA ALA A 24 -0.69 -1.31 -10.89
C ALA A 24 -1.85 -1.67 -11.83
N GLY A 25 -3.02 -1.91 -11.25
CA GLY A 25 -4.23 -2.33 -11.97
C GLY A 25 -5.52 -1.94 -11.24
N VAL A 26 -6.65 -1.99 -11.96
CA VAL A 26 -7.99 -1.78 -11.35
C VAL A 26 -8.36 -2.96 -10.45
N GLU A 27 -7.97 -4.17 -10.87
CA GLU A 27 -8.06 -5.42 -10.10
C GLU A 27 -6.64 -5.99 -10.02
N VAL A 28 -6.21 -6.39 -8.82
CA VAL A 28 -4.88 -6.93 -8.56
C VAL A 28 -4.95 -8.14 -7.63
N GLN A 29 -4.08 -9.12 -7.87
CA GLN A 29 -3.75 -10.12 -6.86
C GLN A 29 -2.80 -9.49 -5.86
N VAL A 30 -3.14 -9.57 -4.57
CA VAL A 30 -2.27 -9.03 -3.52
C VAL A 30 -1.03 -9.93 -3.40
N GLU A 31 0.14 -9.31 -3.37
CA GLU A 31 1.44 -9.97 -3.38
C GLU A 31 2.22 -9.69 -2.09
N ASP A 32 2.89 -10.71 -1.56
CA ASP A 32 3.87 -10.54 -0.49
C ASP A 32 5.11 -9.76 -0.97
N THR A 33 6.05 -9.49 -0.06
CA THR A 33 7.28 -8.74 -0.40
C THR A 33 8.19 -9.45 -1.41
N SER A 34 7.96 -10.74 -1.66
CA SER A 34 8.66 -11.52 -2.70
C SER A 34 7.89 -11.64 -4.02
N GLY A 35 6.76 -10.95 -4.16
CA GLY A 35 5.92 -11.01 -5.36
C GLY A 35 5.03 -12.26 -5.43
N ARG A 36 4.85 -13.00 -4.32
CA ARG A 36 4.00 -14.19 -4.31
C ARG A 36 2.56 -13.82 -3.96
N PRO A 37 1.56 -14.31 -4.72
CA PRO A 37 0.16 -14.06 -4.40
C PRO A 37 -0.25 -14.59 -3.02
N LEU A 38 -0.99 -13.79 -2.27
CA LEU A 38 -1.55 -14.14 -0.95
C LEU A 38 -2.91 -14.85 -1.03
N GLY A 39 -3.46 -15.03 -2.25
CA GLY A 39 -4.82 -15.55 -2.44
C GLY A 39 -5.92 -14.54 -2.12
N VAL A 40 -5.56 -13.25 -2.04
CA VAL A 40 -6.48 -12.13 -1.87
C VAL A 40 -6.49 -11.32 -3.15
N THR A 41 -7.67 -10.92 -3.61
CA THR A 41 -7.85 -10.02 -4.76
C THR A 41 -8.34 -8.67 -4.24
N ALA A 42 -7.71 -7.58 -4.65
CA ALA A 42 -8.19 -6.23 -4.38
C ALA A 42 -8.67 -5.59 -5.68
N GLU A 43 -9.80 -4.89 -5.63
CA GLU A 43 -10.41 -4.27 -6.82
C GLU A 43 -11.01 -2.90 -6.51
N ILE A 44 -10.83 -1.94 -7.42
CA ILE A 44 -11.65 -0.73 -7.52
C ILE A 44 -12.91 -1.05 -8.30
N VAL A 45 -14.05 -1.09 -7.61
CA VAL A 45 -15.35 -1.44 -8.19
C VAL A 45 -15.88 -0.31 -9.07
N ASP A 46 -15.81 0.91 -8.56
CA ASP A 46 -16.14 2.12 -9.30
C ASP A 46 -15.48 3.35 -8.66
N TRP A 47 -15.49 4.47 -9.38
CA TRP A 47 -15.07 5.76 -8.87
C TRP A 47 -15.74 6.92 -9.61
N ARG A 48 -15.73 8.09 -8.98
CA ARG A 48 -16.28 9.34 -9.53
C ARG A 48 -15.63 10.56 -8.90
N LEU A 49 -15.69 11.69 -9.61
CA LEU A 49 -15.39 13.00 -9.05
C LEU A 49 -16.67 13.63 -8.52
N GLU A 50 -16.71 13.95 -7.24
CA GLU A 50 -17.83 14.68 -6.65
C GLU A 50 -17.42 15.42 -5.37
N PRO A 51 -18.20 16.41 -4.92
CA PRO A 51 -17.92 17.12 -3.67
C PRO A 51 -18.05 16.22 -2.44
N HIS A 52 -17.08 16.28 -1.54
CA HIS A 52 -17.14 15.52 -0.29
C HIS A 52 -18.31 15.98 0.59
N PRO A 53 -19.23 15.10 1.04
CA PRO A 53 -20.44 15.50 1.77
C PRO A 53 -20.18 16.31 3.04
N GLN A 54 -19.08 16.00 3.75
CA GLN A 54 -18.72 16.70 4.99
C GLN A 54 -17.94 18.02 4.77
N VAL A 55 -17.29 18.20 3.61
CA VAL A 55 -16.48 19.39 3.31
C VAL A 55 -16.69 19.87 1.86
N PRO A 56 -17.94 20.13 1.43
CA PRO A 56 -18.25 20.42 0.03
C PRO A 56 -17.61 21.71 -0.50
N SER A 57 -17.21 22.63 0.39
CA SER A 57 -16.51 23.86 0.02
C SER A 57 -15.10 23.65 -0.53
N GLU A 58 -14.51 22.47 -0.32
CA GLU A 58 -13.19 22.12 -0.85
C GLU A 58 -13.23 21.65 -2.31
N GLY A 59 -14.43 21.54 -2.89
CA GLY A 59 -14.62 21.10 -4.27
C GLY A 59 -14.63 19.59 -4.44
N ASP A 60 -14.41 19.14 -5.68
CA ASP A 60 -14.48 17.73 -6.03
C ASP A 60 -13.30 16.95 -5.45
N ARG A 61 -13.58 15.76 -4.95
CA ARG A 61 -12.60 14.74 -4.57
C ARG A 61 -12.87 13.46 -5.36
N VAL A 62 -11.91 12.55 -5.35
CA VAL A 62 -12.11 11.22 -5.93
C VAL A 62 -12.83 10.37 -4.88
N HIS A 63 -14.10 10.05 -5.13
CA HIS A 63 -14.84 9.04 -4.38
C HIS A 63 -14.72 7.71 -5.10
N PHE A 64 -14.31 6.65 -4.42
CA PHE A 64 -14.19 5.33 -5.03
C PHE A 64 -14.62 4.22 -4.09
N HIS A 65 -15.17 3.17 -4.65
CA HIS A 65 -15.54 1.95 -3.94
C HIS A 65 -14.52 0.86 -4.26
N TYR A 66 -14.19 0.07 -3.24
CA TYR A 66 -13.23 -1.01 -3.36
C TYR A 66 -13.72 -2.27 -2.65
N ARG A 67 -13.14 -3.40 -3.03
CA ARG A 67 -13.38 -4.68 -2.39
C ARG A 67 -12.13 -5.52 -2.26
N PHE A 68 -12.11 -6.38 -1.24
CA PHE A 68 -11.12 -7.42 -1.04
C PHE A 68 -11.77 -8.79 -1.03
N ASP A 69 -11.49 -9.63 -2.02
CA ASP A 69 -11.99 -11.00 -2.05
C ASP A 69 -10.92 -11.95 -1.50
N GLY A 70 -11.31 -12.80 -0.54
CA GLY A 70 -10.43 -13.79 0.09
C GLY A 70 -9.67 -13.30 1.34
N ALA A 71 -9.82 -12.03 1.73
CA ALA A 71 -9.22 -11.50 2.96
C ALA A 71 -9.94 -11.99 4.22
N ASP A 72 -9.17 -12.30 5.28
CA ASP A 72 -9.72 -12.60 6.60
C ASP A 72 -10.11 -11.35 7.39
N GLY A 73 -10.78 -11.53 8.53
CA GLY A 73 -11.31 -10.43 9.33
C GLY A 73 -10.49 -9.93 10.50
N THR A 74 -9.31 -10.50 10.74
CA THR A 74 -8.53 -10.25 11.96
C THR A 74 -7.17 -9.62 11.67
N SER A 75 -6.56 -9.95 10.54
CA SER A 75 -5.32 -9.34 10.05
C SER A 75 -5.31 -9.48 8.54
N GLY A 76 -5.74 -8.43 7.85
CA GLY A 76 -5.88 -8.46 6.41
C GLY A 76 -4.78 -7.66 5.71
N PRO A 77 -4.44 -8.00 4.46
CA PRO A 77 -3.47 -7.24 3.69
C PRO A 77 -3.93 -5.80 3.49
N ALA A 78 -2.96 -4.94 3.16
CA ALA A 78 -3.19 -3.56 2.80
C ALA A 78 -2.60 -3.27 1.42
N VAL A 79 -3.23 -2.44 0.61
CA VAL A 79 -2.70 -2.06 -0.72
C VAL A 79 -2.80 -0.56 -0.93
N ASP A 80 -1.88 0.00 -1.69
CA ASP A 80 -1.97 1.41 -2.07
C ASP A 80 -2.94 1.60 -3.23
N ALA A 81 -3.88 2.53 -3.05
CA ALA A 81 -4.78 3.03 -4.08
C ALA A 81 -4.37 4.43 -4.48
N CYS A 82 -4.17 4.65 -5.79
CA CYS A 82 -3.72 5.91 -6.34
C CYS A 82 -4.69 6.42 -7.40
N ALA A 83 -5.11 7.69 -7.27
CA ALA A 83 -5.71 8.40 -8.40
C ALA A 83 -4.60 8.78 -9.39
N VAL A 84 -4.82 8.49 -10.67
CA VAL A 84 -3.81 8.69 -11.71
C VAL A 84 -4.32 9.54 -12.87
N ASP A 85 -3.41 10.18 -13.59
CA ASP A 85 -3.70 10.82 -14.88
C ASP A 85 -3.73 9.83 -16.06
N GLU A 86 -3.98 10.32 -17.27
CA GLU A 86 -4.01 9.50 -18.51
C GLU A 86 -2.68 8.79 -18.80
N ARG A 87 -1.58 9.28 -18.21
CA ARG A 87 -0.24 8.72 -18.36
C ARG A 87 0.13 7.80 -17.20
N ARG A 88 -0.82 7.50 -16.30
CA ARG A 88 -0.60 6.72 -15.08
C ARG A 88 0.37 7.37 -14.08
N LEU A 89 0.47 8.69 -14.08
CA LEU A 89 1.17 9.43 -13.03
C LEU A 89 0.25 9.57 -11.81
N ALA A 90 0.73 9.22 -10.62
CA ALA A 90 -0.02 9.35 -9.38
C ALA A 90 -0.27 10.82 -9.01
N LEU A 91 -1.54 11.20 -8.87
CA LEU A 91 -2.01 12.52 -8.43
C LEU A 91 -2.20 12.59 -6.91
N GLY A 92 -2.42 11.44 -6.29
CA GLY A 92 -2.49 11.19 -4.85
C GLY A 92 -2.65 9.70 -4.61
N CYS A 93 -2.22 9.21 -3.44
CA CYS A 93 -2.32 7.81 -3.05
C CYS A 93 -2.70 7.71 -1.58
N GLN A 94 -3.32 6.59 -1.22
CA GLN A 94 -3.56 6.20 0.16
C GLN A 94 -3.56 4.68 0.29
N THR A 95 -3.20 4.19 1.47
CA THR A 95 -3.22 2.75 1.77
C THR A 95 -4.60 2.34 2.25
N LEU A 96 -5.15 1.28 1.66
CA LEU A 96 -6.43 0.66 2.02
C LEU A 96 -6.16 -0.61 2.83
N TYR A 97 -6.75 -0.74 4.01
CA TYR A 97 -6.64 -1.94 4.82
C TYR A 97 -7.89 -2.81 4.63
N SER A 98 -7.72 -4.06 4.25
CA SER A 98 -8.86 -4.98 4.14
C SER A 98 -9.58 -5.22 5.48
N SER A 99 -8.89 -5.04 6.61
CA SER A 99 -9.49 -5.07 7.94
C SER A 99 -10.43 -3.90 8.23
N GLU A 100 -10.34 -2.80 7.47
CA GLU A 100 -11.20 -1.62 7.59
C GLU A 100 -12.39 -1.68 6.61
N ALA A 101 -12.40 -2.65 5.69
CA ALA A 101 -13.49 -2.89 4.77
C ALA A 101 -14.60 -3.70 5.46
N PHE A 102 -15.79 -3.11 5.56
CA PHE A 102 -16.96 -3.71 6.20
C PHE A 102 -18.22 -3.51 5.36
N GLY A 103 -18.54 -4.52 4.56
CA GLY A 103 -19.70 -4.56 3.69
C GLY A 103 -20.88 -5.35 4.25
N PRO A 104 -22.07 -5.22 3.60
CA PRO A 104 -23.21 -6.08 3.88
C PRO A 104 -22.85 -7.56 3.78
N GLY A 105 -23.45 -8.41 4.63
CA GLY A 105 -23.23 -9.86 4.57
C GLY A 105 -21.84 -10.33 5.03
N GLY A 106 -20.97 -9.43 5.49
CA GLY A 106 -19.59 -9.73 5.87
C GLY A 106 -18.59 -9.59 4.73
N ASP A 107 -19.03 -9.09 3.56
CA ASP A 107 -18.16 -8.80 2.43
C ASP A 107 -17.14 -7.71 2.81
N ARG A 108 -15.92 -7.79 2.28
CA ARG A 108 -14.86 -6.81 2.55
C ARG A 108 -14.89 -5.70 1.52
N THR A 109 -15.98 -4.94 1.53
CA THR A 109 -16.16 -3.76 0.68
C THR A 109 -16.05 -2.48 1.50
N GLY A 110 -15.54 -1.41 0.89
CA GLY A 110 -15.51 -0.08 1.49
C GLY A 110 -15.58 1.01 0.43
N ASP A 111 -15.67 2.25 0.88
CA ASP A 111 -15.55 3.43 0.05
C ASP A 111 -14.63 4.45 0.69
N GLU A 112 -13.98 5.25 -0.14
CA GLU A 112 -12.93 6.14 0.30
C GLU A 112 -12.88 7.43 -0.52
N TRP A 113 -12.29 8.47 0.09
CA TRP A 113 -12.24 9.82 -0.46
C TRP A 113 -10.82 10.34 -0.55
N LEU A 114 -10.30 10.44 -1.77
CA LEU A 114 -8.95 10.94 -2.01
C LEU A 114 -9.00 12.40 -2.49
N ALA A 115 -8.36 13.28 -1.73
CA ALA A 115 -8.13 14.65 -2.13
C ALA A 115 -6.98 14.74 -3.15
N VAL A 116 -7.23 15.38 -4.28
CA VAL A 116 -6.24 15.63 -5.33
C VAL A 116 -6.26 17.12 -5.70
N GLU A 117 -5.10 17.67 -6.05
CA GLU A 117 -4.97 19.12 -6.31
C GLU A 117 -5.71 19.56 -7.57
N HIS A 118 -5.77 18.67 -8.57
CA HIS A 118 -6.42 18.93 -9.84
C HIS A 118 -7.37 17.79 -10.22
N PRO A 119 -8.57 17.71 -9.62
CA PRO A 119 -9.50 16.59 -9.82
C PRO A 119 -9.80 16.27 -11.28
N ARG A 120 -9.89 17.29 -12.14
CA ARG A 120 -10.13 17.14 -13.59
C ARG A 120 -9.02 16.40 -14.35
N GLN A 121 -7.85 16.18 -13.75
CA GLN A 121 -6.75 15.42 -14.37
C GLN A 121 -6.86 13.91 -14.08
N VAL A 122 -7.73 13.51 -13.14
CA VAL A 122 -7.90 12.10 -12.78
C VAL A 122 -8.55 11.35 -13.95
N ALA A 123 -7.85 10.35 -14.45
CA ALA A 123 -8.30 9.43 -15.49
C ALA A 123 -8.68 8.05 -14.94
N GLY A 124 -8.27 7.73 -13.71
CA GLY A 124 -8.62 6.47 -13.05
C GLY A 124 -8.10 6.37 -11.63
N VAL A 125 -8.48 5.28 -10.95
CA VAL A 125 -7.91 4.86 -9.67
C VAL A 125 -7.31 3.47 -9.87
N LEU A 126 -6.06 3.28 -9.47
CA LEU A 126 -5.33 2.02 -9.60
C LEU A 126 -4.84 1.55 -8.24
N LEU A 127 -4.78 0.23 -8.08
CA LEU A 127 -4.21 -0.46 -6.95
C LEU A 127 -2.81 -0.97 -7.27
N ILE A 128 -1.92 -0.91 -6.29
CA ILE A 128 -0.60 -1.54 -6.35
C ILE A 128 -0.68 -2.86 -5.59
N PRO A 129 -0.24 -3.99 -6.19
CA PRO A 129 -0.48 -5.33 -5.63
C PRO A 129 0.27 -5.61 -4.32
N ASN A 130 1.36 -4.90 -4.04
CA ASN A 130 2.21 -5.19 -2.89
C ASN A 130 1.47 -4.97 -1.56
N ASP A 131 1.50 -5.98 -0.70
CA ASP A 131 0.95 -5.89 0.65
C ASP A 131 1.74 -4.92 1.54
N GLN A 132 1.09 -3.84 1.94
CA GLN A 132 1.58 -2.78 2.82
C GLN A 132 1.31 -3.07 4.30
N SER A 133 0.69 -4.20 4.65
CA SER A 133 0.31 -4.53 6.04
C SER A 133 1.50 -4.86 6.95
N TYR A 134 2.68 -5.10 6.40
CA TYR A 134 3.85 -5.52 7.16
C TYR A 134 4.41 -4.42 8.08
N ASP A 135 4.47 -4.71 9.38
CA ASP A 135 4.95 -3.81 10.43
C ASP A 135 6.49 -3.63 10.38
N ARG A 136 6.91 -2.36 10.38
CA ARG A 136 8.26 -1.87 10.06
C ARG A 136 9.28 -2.12 11.18
N ARG A 137 9.71 -3.37 11.40
CA ARG A 137 10.93 -3.58 12.19
C ARG A 137 12.15 -3.28 11.32
N THR A 138 12.87 -2.21 11.62
CA THR A 138 14.11 -1.79 10.96
C THR A 138 15.33 -2.29 11.74
N CYS A 139 16.51 -2.32 11.10
CA CYS A 139 17.77 -2.69 11.73
C CYS A 139 18.21 -1.70 12.83
N GLU A 140 17.62 -1.76 14.02
CA GLU A 140 18.17 -1.19 15.27
C GLU A 140 17.97 -2.08 16.52
N GLN A 141 17.51 -3.34 16.43
CA GLN A 141 17.37 -4.17 17.63
C GLN A 141 18.01 -5.59 17.65
N ASP A 142 18.13 -6.41 16.63
CA ASP A 142 18.75 -7.77 16.70
C ASP A 142 18.70 -8.35 15.28
N VAL A 143 19.51 -9.36 14.95
CA VAL A 143 19.28 -10.19 13.75
C VAL A 143 17.94 -10.94 13.81
N LYS A 144 17.33 -10.99 15.00
CA LYS A 144 15.92 -11.37 15.26
C LYS A 144 14.92 -10.20 15.21
N ASP A 145 15.38 -8.96 15.09
CA ASP A 145 14.55 -7.74 15.19
C ASP A 145 14.64 -6.86 13.93
N GLY A 146 14.32 -7.41 12.76
CA GLY A 146 13.93 -6.57 11.63
C GLY A 146 14.99 -6.30 10.57
N GLY A 147 15.85 -7.28 10.29
CA GLY A 147 16.36 -7.41 8.92
C GLY A 147 15.35 -8.18 8.07
N GLY A 148 15.14 -7.77 6.82
CA GLY A 148 14.18 -8.44 5.95
C GLY A 148 13.95 -7.73 4.63
N LEU A 149 13.10 -8.34 3.81
CA LEU A 149 12.55 -7.72 2.62
C LEU A 149 11.24 -7.05 3.00
N HIS A 150 11.18 -5.74 2.83
CA HIS A 150 10.03 -4.92 3.17
C HIS A 150 9.15 -4.68 1.95
N PRO A 151 7.87 -4.33 2.14
CA PRO A 151 7.04 -3.81 1.06
C PRO A 151 7.73 -2.60 0.42
N PRO A 152 7.43 -2.29 -0.85
CA PRO A 152 7.86 -1.05 -1.48
C PRO A 152 7.48 0.15 -0.63
N GLU A 153 8.24 1.24 -0.74
CA GLU A 153 7.78 2.53 -0.20
C GLU A 153 6.38 2.84 -0.74
N PRO A 154 5.46 3.28 0.14
CA PRO A 154 4.11 3.61 -0.28
C PRO A 154 4.15 4.60 -1.45
N ALA A 155 3.29 4.37 -2.43
CA ALA A 155 3.29 5.23 -3.61
C ALA A 155 2.95 6.68 -3.25
N ALA A 156 3.66 7.59 -3.91
CA ALA A 156 3.54 9.02 -3.66
C ALA A 156 3.07 9.76 -4.91
N ARG A 157 2.58 10.99 -4.72
CA ARG A 157 2.27 11.89 -5.83
C ARG A 157 3.51 12.07 -6.71
N GLY A 158 3.34 11.94 -8.02
CA GLY A 158 4.39 12.05 -9.02
C GLY A 158 5.06 10.72 -9.37
N ASP A 159 4.72 9.63 -8.68
CA ASP A 159 5.17 8.29 -9.06
C ASP A 159 4.51 7.86 -10.39
N GLN A 160 5.30 7.18 -11.22
CA GLN A 160 4.83 6.55 -12.45
C GLN A 160 4.39 5.12 -12.15
N LEU A 161 3.14 4.79 -12.50
CA LEU A 161 2.53 3.46 -12.31
C LEU A 161 2.23 2.74 -13.64
#